data_AF-A0A074XV04-F1
#
_entry.id   AF-A0A074XV04-F1
#
_cell.length_a   1.000
_cell.length_b   1.000
_cell.length_c   1.000
_cell.angle_alpha   90.00
_cell.angle_beta   90.00
_cell.angle_gamma   90.00
#
_symmetry.space_group_name_H-M   'P 1'
#
loop_
_entity.id
_entity.type
_entity.pdbx_description
1 polymer ?
#
loop_
_entity_poly.entity_id
_entity_poly.type
_entity_poly.pdbx_seq_one_letter_code
_entity_poly.pdbx_strand_id
1 'polypeptide(L)' 'NLLKIVISKSSLLEGIFLSPIATILYSLKGVINTLAFSIIDSIPFYTNKATLDKSNLDDTLSKAVYAYTPTSSLGLNLFC' A
#
# COMPACT_ATOMS: atom_id res chain seq x y z
N ASN A 1 0.80 -2.69 -12.95
CA ASN A 1 0.81 -2.52 -11.48
C ASN A 1 -0.63 -2.49 -11.00
N LEU A 2 -1.11 -3.60 -10.42
CA LEU A 2 -2.51 -3.79 -10.00
C LEU A 2 -2.93 -2.79 -8.92
N LEU A 3 -2.04 -2.47 -7.98
CA LEU A 3 -2.30 -1.53 -6.89
C LEU A 3 -2.64 -0.12 -7.40
N LYS A 4 -2.05 0.32 -8.52
CA LYS A 4 -2.40 1.60 -9.15
C LYS A 4 -3.84 1.63 -9.67
N ILE A 5 -4.33 0.49 -10.20
CA ILE A 5 -5.73 0.34 -10.65
C ILE A 5 -6.68 0.33 -9.44
N VAL A 6 -6.26 -0.31 -8.35
CA VAL A 6 -7.02 -0.31 -7.09
C VAL A 6 -7.12 1.11 -6.52
N ILE A 7 -6.00 1.85 -6.43
CA ILE A 7 -5.98 3.25 -5.99
C ILE A 7 -6.94 4.12 -6.80
N SER A 8 -6.94 4.02 -8.13
CA SER A 8 -7.79 4.88 -8.98
C SER A 8 -9.28 4.59 -8.86
N LYS A 9 -9.67 3.42 -8.33
CA LYS A 9 -11.07 3.06 -8.12
C LYS A 9 -11.62 3.51 -6.77
N SER A 10 -10.77 3.95 -5.84
CA SER A 10 -11.21 4.47 -4.53
C SER A 10 -12.23 5.61 -4.66
N SER A 11 -12.09 6.46 -5.68
CA SER A 11 -13.01 7.57 -5.97
C SER A 11 -14.41 7.13 -6.41
N LEU A 12 -14.59 5.87 -6.80
CA LEU A 12 -15.88 5.30 -7.20
C LEU A 12 -16.63 4.66 -6.01
N LEU A 13 -16.01 4.59 -4.83
CA LEU A 13 -16.56 3.93 -3.64
C LEU A 13 -17.00 4.97 -2.62
N GLU A 14 -18.24 4.83 -2.14
CA GLU A 14 -18.80 5.67 -1.08
C GLU A 14 -18.44 5.14 0.32
N GLY A 15 -18.53 6.03 1.32
CA GLY A 15 -17.87 5.95 2.64
C GLY A 15 -17.95 4.62 3.42
N ILE A 16 -18.97 3.79 3.22
CA ILE A 16 -19.10 2.49 3.91
C ILE A 16 -18.15 1.41 3.37
N PHE A 17 -17.74 1.50 2.09
CA PHE A 17 -16.86 0.51 1.46
C PHE A 17 -15.38 0.87 1.57
N LEU A 18 -15.06 2.12 1.93
CA LEU A 18 -13.69 2.59 2.06
C LEU A 18 -12.96 1.87 3.20
N SER A 19 -13.54 1.85 4.40
CA SER A 19 -12.90 1.29 5.61
C SER A 19 -12.57 -0.22 5.53
N PRO A 20 -13.47 -1.10 5.05
CA PRO A 20 -13.13 -2.51 4.85
C PRO A 20 -11.97 -2.73 3.89
N ILE A 21 -11.91 -1.97 2.79
CA ILE A 21 -10.85 -2.10 1.79
C ILE A 21 -9.51 -1.62 2.36
N ALA A 22 -9.49 -0.50 3.11
CA ALA A 22 -8.29 -0.05 3.80
C ALA A 22 -7.73 -1.11 4.75
N THR A 23 -8.60 -1.81 5.48
CA THR A 23 -8.21 -2.89 6.41
C THR A 23 -7.54 -4.07 5.70
N ILE A 24 -8.10 -4.48 4.56
CA ILE A 24 -7.52 -5.55 3.73
C ILE A 24 -6.17 -5.12 3.17
N LEU A 25 -6.06 -3.89 2.67
CA LEU A 25 -4.80 -3.34 2.13
C LEU A 25 -3.72 -3.21 3.22
N TYR A 26 -4.10 -2.85 4.44
CA TYR A 26 -3.19 -2.80 5.59
C TYR A 26 -2.69 -4.20 5.98
N SER A 27 -3.59 -5.19 6.00
CA SER A 27 -3.23 -6.60 6.26
C SER A 27 -2.28 -7.14 5.19
N LEU A 28 -2.56 -6.84 3.91
CA LEU A 28 -1.70 -7.20 2.79
C LEU A 28 -0.32 -6.55 2.91
N LYS A 29 -0.25 -5.28 3.31
CA LYS A 29 1.01 -4.58 3.58
C LYS A 29 1.87 -5.32 4.61
N GLY A 30 1.27 -5.76 5.72
CA GLY A 30 1.99 -6.51 6.75
C GLY A 30 2.58 -7.83 6.25
N VAL A 31 1.80 -8.62 5.51
CA VAL A 31 2.24 -9.90 4.92
C VAL A 31 3.38 -9.68 3.93
N ILE A 32 3.23 -8.72 3.01
CA ILE A 32 4.25 -8.41 2.01
C ILE A 32 5.55 -7.93 2.66
N ASN A 33 5.47 -7.07 3.68
CA ASN A 33 6.66 -6.59 4.37
C ASN A 33 7.43 -7.72 5.06
N THR A 34 6.72 -8.64 5.72
CA THR A 34 7.32 -9.81 6.37
C THR A 34 7.99 -10.73 5.36
N LEU A 35 7.32 -11.00 4.23
CA LEU A 35 7.88 -11.80 3.14
C LEU A 35 9.11 -11.13 2.53
N ALA A 36 9.05 -9.82 2.27
CA ALA A 36 10.15 -9.08 1.68
C ALA A 36 11.39 -9.04 2.59
N PHE A 37 11.21 -8.86 3.91
CA PHE A 37 12.31 -9.01 4.87
C PHE A 37 12.92 -10.42 4.83
N SER A 38 12.08 -11.46 4.85
CA SER A 38 12.56 -12.85 4.79
C SER A 38 13.37 -13.16 3.53
N ILE A 39 12.98 -12.60 2.38
CA ILE A 39 13.70 -12.77 1.10
C ILE A 39 15.04 -12.02 1.13
N ILE A 40 15.06 -10.77 1.63
CA ILE A 40 16.28 -9.96 1.76
C ILE A 40 17.29 -10.67 2.66
N ASP A 41 16.84 -11.21 3.78
CA ASP A 41 17.67 -11.96 4.73
C ASP A 41 18.22 -13.26 4.11
N SER A 42 17.46 -13.88 3.18
CA SER A 42 17.89 -15.10 2.49
C SER A 42 18.95 -14.87 1.40
N ILE A 43 19.10 -13.66 0.86
CA ILE A 43 19.98 -13.39 -0.29
C ILE A 43 20.81 -12.12 -0.04
N PRO A 44 21.94 -12.21 0.70
CA PRO A 44 22.73 -11.04 1.11
C PRO A 44 23.38 -10.29 -0.06
N PHE A 45 23.58 -10.95 -1.21
CA PHE A 45 24.31 -10.39 -2.36
C PHE A 45 23.55 -9.29 -3.14
N TYR A 46 22.22 -9.26 -3.08
CA TYR A 46 21.39 -8.28 -3.81
C TYR A 46 20.53 -7.41 -2.88
N THR A 47 20.93 -7.30 -1.61
CA THR A 47 20.25 -6.57 -0.53
C THR A 47 19.87 -5.14 -0.92
N ASN A 48 20.74 -4.40 -1.60
CA ASN A 48 20.44 -3.02 -2.01
C ASN A 48 19.26 -2.93 -3.00
N LYS A 49 19.28 -3.74 -4.07
CA LYS A 49 18.21 -3.73 -5.07
C LYS A 49 16.90 -4.25 -4.47
N ALA A 50 16.98 -5.34 -3.69
CA ALA A 50 15.82 -5.91 -3.03
C ALA A 50 15.19 -4.95 -2.00
N THR A 51 16.02 -4.17 -1.29
CA THR A 51 15.55 -3.13 -0.36
C THR A 51 14.85 -1.99 -1.11
N LEU A 52 15.39 -1.56 -2.26
CA LEU A 52 14.76 -0.52 -3.08
C LEU A 52 13.43 -0.99 -3.67
N ASP A 53 13.39 -2.20 -4.21
CA ASP A 53 12.17 -2.81 -4.75
C ASP A 53 11.09 -2.96 -3.66
N LYS A 54 11.50 -3.34 -2.44
CA LYS A 54 10.63 -3.38 -1.26
C LYS A 54 10.12 -1.98 -0.87
N SER A 55 10.97 -0.97 -0.84
CA SER A 55 10.58 0.40 -0.51
C SER A 55 9.53 0.95 -1.48
N ASN A 56 9.69 0.67 -2.77
CA ASN A 56 8.72 1.07 -3.80
C ASN A 56 7.37 0.36 -3.62
N LEU A 57 7.39 -0.90 -3.19
CA LEU A 57 6.18 -1.67 -2.92
C LEU A 57 5.46 -1.18 -1.66
N ASP A 58 6.20 -0.88 -0.59
CA ASP A 58 5.67 -0.30 0.65
C ASP A 58 4.99 1.06 0.40
N ASP A 59 5.63 1.93 -0.39
CA ASP A 59 5.07 3.23 -0.80
C ASP A 59 3.77 3.04 -1.59
N THR A 60 3.77 2.13 -2.57
CA THR A 60 2.57 1.85 -3.38
C THR A 60 1.41 1.30 -2.53
N LEU A 61 1.68 0.42 -1.57
CA LEU A 61 0.68 -0.11 -0.64
C LEU A 61 0.17 0.95 0.33
N SER A 62 1.04 1.84 0.80
CA SER A 62 0.66 2.95 1.67
C SER A 62 -0.29 3.91 0.97
N LYS A 63 0.00 4.26 -0.29
CA LYS A 63 -0.89 5.05 -1.15
C LYS A 63 -2.24 4.37 -1.36
N ALA A 64 -2.25 3.04 -1.50
CA ALA A 64 -3.48 2.28 -1.58
C ALA A 64 -4.28 2.35 -0.26
N VAL A 65 -3.67 2.08 0.89
CA VAL A 65 -4.35 2.20 2.19
C VAL A 65 -4.93 3.60 2.39
N TYR A 66 -4.15 4.63 2.07
CA TYR A 66 -4.56 6.02 2.23
C TYR A 66 -5.77 6.37 1.35
N ALA A 67 -5.77 5.96 0.08
CA ALA A 67 -6.89 6.19 -0.83
C ALA A 67 -8.23 5.60 -0.33
N TYR A 68 -8.17 4.55 0.49
CA TYR A 68 -9.33 3.88 1.06
C TYR A 68 -9.59 4.24 2.53
N THR A 69 -8.76 5.08 3.15
CA THR A 69 -8.98 5.51 4.53
C THR A 69 -9.97 6.69 4.51
N PRO A 70 -11.13 6.60 5.20
CA PRO A 70 -12.06 7.71 5.25
C PRO A 70 -11.39 8.93 5.89
N THR A 71 -11.11 9.96 5.11
CA THR A 71 -10.70 11.26 5.64
C THR A 71 -11.95 11.93 6.20
N SER A 72 -11.98 12.11 7.52
CA SER A 72 -12.95 13.01 8.14
C SER A 72 -12.64 14.43 7.66
N SER A 73 -13.35 14.90 6.63
CA SER A 73 -13.42 16.26 6.08
C SER A 73 -13.04 16.36 4.60
N LEU A 74 -14.06 16.68 3.79
CA LEU A 74 -14.04 17.60 2.66
C LEU A 74 -12.65 17.95 2.09
N GLY A 75 -12.29 17.25 1.00
CA GLY A 75 -11.41 17.73 -0.07
C GLY A 75 -10.19 18.55 0.35
N LEU A 76 -9.14 17.92 0.87
CA LEU A 76 -7.76 18.41 0.76
C LEU A 76 -6.80 17.33 1.29
N ASN A 77 -6.09 16.65 0.38
CA ASN A 77 -4.63 16.61 0.35
C ASN A 77 -4.18 15.59 -0.70
N LEU A 78 -3.92 16.14 -1.88
CA LEU A 78 -3.37 15.49 -3.06
C LEU A 78 -1.84 15.29 -2.93
N PHE A 79 -1.35 14.99 -1.74
CA PHE A 79 0.07 14.76 -1.47
C PHE A 79 0.21 13.60 -0.48
N CYS A 80 0.51 12.42 -1.04
CA CYS A 80 1.29 11.40 -0.36
C CYS A 80 2.77 11.71 -0.61
#